data_AF-A0A2U8HA19-F1
#
_entry.id   AF-A0A2U8HA19-F1
#
_cell.length_a   1.000
_cell.length_b   1.000
_cell.length_c   1.000
_cell.angle_alpha   90.00
_cell.angle_beta   90.00
_cell.angle_gamma   90.00
#
_symmetry.space_group_name_H-M   'P 1'
#
loop_
_entity.id
_entity.type
_entity.pdbx_description
1 polymer ?
#
loop_
_entity_poly.entity_id
_entity_poly.type
_entity_poly.pdbx_seq_one_letter_code
_entity_poly.pdbx_strand_id
1 'polypeptide(L)'
;MAKKLAGKMKLQIPAGKANPSPPVGPALGQRGINIMEFCKAFNAKTQDMEVGAPCPTVITYYQDKSFTMDIKTPPASYYLKKAAGLKPVGKRNRPRGAEKPGRETIATVTVAQVREIAEAKMKDLSANDVEQAMQIILGSAKSMGIEVK
;
A
#
# COMPACT_ATOMS: atom_id res chain seq x y z
N MET A 1 23.96 -14.39 14.42
CA MET A 1 24.69 -13.16 14.80
C MET A 1 23.88 -11.96 14.31
N ALA A 2 23.47 -11.06 15.20
CA ALA A 2 22.58 -9.95 14.86
C ALA A 2 23.36 -8.86 14.11
N LYS A 3 23.08 -8.68 12.81
CA LYS A 3 23.66 -7.59 12.02
C LYS A 3 23.29 -6.24 12.65
N LYS A 4 24.27 -5.35 12.83
CA LYS A 4 24.04 -4.00 13.39
C LYS A 4 23.08 -3.21 12.50
N LEU A 5 21.88 -2.97 13.02
CA LEU A 5 20.82 -2.18 12.40
C LEU A 5 21.30 -0.73 12.24
N ALA A 6 21.33 -0.22 11.01
CA ALA A 6 21.64 1.18 10.74
C ALA A 6 20.37 2.05 10.73
N GLY A 7 19.20 1.44 10.48
CA GLY A 7 17.90 2.08 10.63
C GLY A 7 16.78 1.37 9.87
N LYS A 8 15.57 1.92 10.00
CA LYS A 8 14.38 1.48 9.26
C LYS A 8 13.78 2.69 8.53
N MET A 9 13.40 2.51 7.28
CA MET A 9 12.73 3.53 6.47
C MET A 9 11.43 2.96 5.90
N LYS A 10 10.38 3.80 5.86
CA LYS A 10 9.10 3.45 5.25
C LYS A 10 8.96 4.26 3.96
N LEU A 11 8.81 3.59 2.83
CA LEU A 11 8.55 4.21 1.54
C LEU A 11 7.26 3.66 0.95
N GLN A 12 6.55 4.48 0.19
CA GLN A 12 5.37 4.07 -0.56
C GLN A 12 5.73 4.04 -2.04
N ILE A 13 5.68 2.86 -2.65
CA ILE A 13 6.12 2.64 -4.03
C ILE A 13 4.99 1.94 -4.80
N PRO A 14 4.61 2.42 -5.99
CA PRO A 14 3.67 1.71 -6.84
C PRO A 14 4.26 0.37 -7.30
N ALA A 15 3.51 -0.72 -7.09
CA ALA A 15 3.86 -2.06 -7.53
C ALA A 15 4.17 -2.10 -9.04
N GLY A 16 5.21 -2.84 -9.42
CA GLY A 16 5.67 -2.98 -10.81
C GLY A 16 6.20 -1.71 -11.48
N LYS A 17 6.22 -0.57 -10.77
CA LYS A 17 6.75 0.72 -11.26
C LYS A 17 7.76 1.32 -10.29
N ALA A 18 8.63 0.50 -9.68
CA ALA A 18 9.78 1.04 -8.96
C ALA A 18 10.77 1.64 -9.96
N ASN A 19 10.66 2.95 -10.15
CA ASN A 19 11.63 3.76 -10.86
C ASN A 19 12.47 4.55 -9.86
N PRO A 20 13.73 4.88 -10.20
CA PRO A 20 14.61 5.75 -9.41
C PRO A 20 14.16 7.23 -9.48
N SER A 21 12.85 7.46 -9.35
CA SER A 21 12.23 8.78 -9.40
C SER A 21 12.64 9.61 -8.16
N PRO A 22 12.57 10.96 -8.21
CA PRO A 22 13.02 11.85 -7.14
C PRO A 22 12.50 11.57 -5.72
N PRO A 23 11.33 10.93 -5.47
CA PRO A 23 10.95 10.58 -4.09
C PRO A 23 11.71 9.37 -3.52
N VAL A 24 12.22 8.46 -4.37
CA VAL A 24 12.83 7.18 -3.93
C VAL A 24 14.36 7.25 -4.02
N GLY A 25 14.88 7.85 -5.08
CA GLY A 25 16.31 7.92 -5.38
C GLY A 25 17.14 8.62 -4.29
N PRO A 26 16.83 9.89 -3.93
CA PRO A 26 17.55 10.62 -2.89
C PRO A 26 17.45 9.96 -1.51
N ALA A 27 16.28 9.43 -1.15
CA ALA A 27 16.03 8.81 0.15
C ALA A 27 16.86 7.54 0.36
N LEU A 28 17.01 6.71 -0.68
CA LEU A 28 17.83 5.49 -0.64
C LEU A 28 19.33 5.79 -0.86
N GLY A 29 19.65 6.72 -1.76
CA GLY A 29 21.02 7.12 -2.07
C GLY A 29 21.75 7.75 -0.87
N GLN A 30 21.06 8.61 -0.11
CA GLN A 30 21.60 9.19 1.14
C GLN A 30 21.95 8.14 2.20
N ARG A 31 21.36 6.93 2.11
CA ARG A 31 21.59 5.83 3.06
C ARG A 31 22.57 4.78 2.54
N GLY A 32 23.15 4.98 1.34
CA GLY A 32 24.12 4.07 0.75
C GLY A 32 23.53 2.75 0.26
N ILE A 33 22.21 2.71 0.00
CA ILE A 33 21.52 1.53 -0.54
C ILE A 33 21.58 1.56 -2.06
N ASN A 34 21.83 0.41 -2.69
CA ASN A 34 21.86 0.28 -4.13
C ASN A 34 20.45 0.42 -4.73
N ILE A 35 20.17 1.58 -5.34
CA ILE A 35 18.84 1.95 -5.85
C ILE A 35 18.37 0.99 -6.95
N MET A 36 19.27 0.58 -7.85
CA MET A 36 18.92 -0.32 -8.96
C MET A 36 18.58 -1.73 -8.49
N GLU A 37 19.34 -2.23 -7.52
CA GLU A 37 19.12 -3.55 -6.92
C GLU A 37 17.81 -3.58 -6.12
N PHE A 38 17.55 -2.50 -5.37
CA PHE A 38 16.27 -2.31 -4.69
C PHE A 38 15.09 -2.28 -5.67
N CYS A 39 15.16 -1.50 -6.76
CA CYS A 39 14.08 -1.45 -7.75
C CYS A 39 13.85 -2.81 -8.42
N LYS A 40 14.91 -3.57 -8.74
CA LYS A 40 14.79 -4.93 -9.31
C LYS A 40 14.14 -5.90 -8.33
N ALA A 41 14.62 -5.96 -7.10
CA ALA A 41 14.09 -6.87 -6.09
C ALA A 41 12.66 -6.49 -5.68
N PHE A 42 12.33 -5.20 -5.65
CA PHE A 42 10.96 -4.72 -5.42
C PHE A 42 10.04 -5.11 -6.58
N ASN A 43 10.44 -4.89 -7.83
CA ASN A 43 9.63 -5.28 -8.99
C ASN A 43 9.45 -6.80 -9.05
N ALA A 44 10.47 -7.60 -8.74
CA ALA A 44 10.34 -9.07 -8.69
C ALA A 44 9.35 -9.54 -7.62
N LYS A 45 9.39 -8.95 -6.41
CA LYS A 45 8.43 -9.29 -5.34
C LYS A 45 7.03 -8.69 -5.56
N THR A 46 6.90 -7.63 -6.36
CA THR A 46 5.62 -7.01 -6.69
C THR A 46 5.05 -7.45 -8.03
N GLN A 47 5.71 -8.36 -8.75
CA GLN A 47 5.19 -8.93 -10.01
C GLN A 47 3.87 -9.69 -9.79
N ASP A 48 3.72 -10.32 -8.62
CA ASP A 48 2.48 -11.03 -8.23
C ASP A 48 1.37 -10.08 -7.74
N MET A 49 1.68 -8.79 -7.55
CA MET A 49 0.73 -7.77 -7.08
C MET A 49 0.23 -6.91 -8.22
N GLU A 50 -0.97 -6.36 -8.09
CA GLU A 50 -1.56 -5.50 -9.12
C GLU A 50 -0.66 -4.31 -9.47
N VAL A 51 -0.26 -4.23 -10.74
CA VAL A 51 0.62 -3.17 -11.26
C VAL A 51 0.01 -1.80 -11.02
N GLY A 52 0.73 -0.93 -10.29
CA GLY A 52 0.30 0.43 -9.96
C GLY A 52 -0.36 0.60 -8.60
N ALA A 53 -0.56 -0.48 -7.82
CA ALA A 53 -1.05 -0.36 -6.45
C ALA A 53 0.06 0.19 -5.53
N PRO A 54 -0.21 1.21 -4.69
CA PRO A 54 0.80 1.80 -3.83
C PRO A 54 1.11 0.87 -2.66
N CYS A 55 2.20 0.12 -2.75
CA CYS A 55 2.65 -0.81 -1.71
C CYS A 55 3.55 -0.08 -0.69
N PRO A 56 3.17 -0.05 0.60
CA PRO A 56 4.05 0.44 1.64
C PRO A 56 5.16 -0.58 1.90
N THR A 57 6.40 -0.17 1.66
CA THR A 57 7.60 -0.99 1.83
C THR A 57 8.36 -0.52 3.06
N VAL A 58 8.65 -1.44 3.96
CA VAL A 58 9.55 -1.21 5.08
C VAL A 58 10.92 -1.71 4.68
N ILE A 59 11.89 -0.80 4.65
CA ILE A 59 13.27 -1.09 4.30
C ILE A 59 14.09 -1.02 5.57
N THR A 60 14.62 -2.15 5.99
CA THR A 60 15.55 -2.23 7.10
C THR A 60 16.96 -2.36 6.53
N TYR A 61 17.81 -1.38 6.78
CA TYR A 61 19.19 -1.36 6.27
C TYR A 61 20.20 -1.52 7.41
N TYR A 62 21.30 -2.19 7.10
CA TYR A 62 22.34 -2.58 8.03
C TYR A 62 23.65 -1.85 7.71
N GLN A 63 24.57 -1.80 8.66
CA GLN A 63 25.87 -1.11 8.48
C GLN A 63 26.76 -1.73 7.40
N ASP A 64 26.55 -3.01 7.06
CA ASP A 64 27.24 -3.73 5.98
C ASP A 64 26.70 -3.38 4.58
N LYS A 65 25.86 -2.35 4.47
CA LYS A 65 25.14 -1.95 3.25
C LYS A 65 24.13 -3.00 2.75
N SER A 66 23.89 -4.06 3.52
CA SER A 66 22.79 -4.98 3.22
C SER A 66 21.46 -4.34 3.60
N PHE A 67 20.41 -4.71 2.86
CA PHE A 67 19.05 -4.24 3.10
C PHE A 67 18.07 -5.40 3.04
N THR A 68 17.04 -5.31 3.87
CA THR A 68 15.90 -6.22 3.88
C THR A 68 14.67 -5.39 3.57
N MET A 69 13.87 -5.86 2.62
CA MET A 69 12.63 -5.20 2.23
C MET A 69 11.45 -6.10 2.57
N ASP A 70 10.57 -5.57 3.40
CA ASP A 70 9.27 -6.16 3.72
C ASP A 70 8.22 -5.33 2.99
N ILE A 71 7.66 -5.92 1.93
CA ILE A 71 6.62 -5.31 1.12
C ILE A 71 5.30 -5.75 1.71
N LYS A 72 4.52 -4.79 2.18
CA LYS A 72 3.16 -5.03 2.63
C LYS A 72 2.21 -4.88 1.44
N THR A 73 1.09 -5.58 1.49
CA THR A 73 0.01 -5.37 0.51
C THR A 73 -0.47 -3.92 0.48
N PRO A 74 -1.04 -3.51 -0.66
CA PRO A 74 -1.62 -2.19 -0.82
C PRO A 74 -2.64 -1.87 0.29
N PRO A 75 -2.74 -0.60 0.70
CA PRO A 75 -3.71 -0.19 1.71
C PRO A 75 -5.14 -0.49 1.23
N ALA A 76 -6.01 -0.87 2.17
CA ALA A 76 -7.44 -1.10 1.87
C ALA A 76 -8.07 0.12 1.19
N SER A 77 -7.58 1.33 1.51
CA SER A 77 -7.98 2.56 0.85
C SER A 77 -7.81 2.54 -0.66
N TYR A 78 -6.76 1.92 -1.20
CA TYR A 78 -6.54 1.84 -2.64
C TYR A 78 -7.53 0.86 -3.29
N TYR A 79 -7.69 -0.33 -2.71
CA TYR A 79 -8.64 -1.33 -3.19
C TYR A 79 -10.09 -0.84 -3.15
N LEU A 80 -10.48 -0.19 -2.06
CA LEU A 80 -11.81 0.41 -1.92
C LEU A 80 -12.04 1.54 -2.93
N LYS A 81 -11.04 2.39 -3.18
CA LYS A 81 -11.13 3.45 -4.20
C LYS A 81 -11.24 2.89 -5.62
N LYS A 82 -10.56 1.75 -5.89
CA LYS A 82 -10.64 1.02 -7.16
C LYS A 82 -12.02 0.36 -7.34
N ALA A 83 -12.50 -0.36 -6.33
CA ALA A 83 -13.81 -1.03 -6.34
C ALA A 83 -14.97 -0.02 -6.44
N ALA A 84 -14.83 1.13 -5.79
CA ALA A 84 -15.76 2.25 -5.84
C ALA A 84 -15.76 3.02 -7.18
N GLY A 85 -14.84 2.73 -8.11
CA GLY A 85 -14.74 3.43 -9.39
C GLY A 85 -14.40 4.92 -9.27
N LEU A 86 -13.85 5.37 -8.14
CA LEU A 86 -13.61 6.78 -7.89
C LEU A 86 -12.45 7.30 -8.73
N LYS A 87 -12.78 8.17 -9.69
CA LYS A 87 -11.79 8.82 -10.55
C LYS A 87 -10.87 9.73 -9.71
N PRO A 88 -9.56 9.79 -10.02
CA PRO A 88 -8.66 10.77 -9.43
C PRO A 88 -9.16 12.19 -9.69
N VAL A 89 -9.21 13.05 -8.66
CA VAL A 89 -9.58 14.46 -8.83
C VAL A 89 -8.50 15.34 -8.23
N GLY A 90 -7.94 16.24 -9.05
CA GLY A 90 -6.96 17.28 -8.66
C GLY A 90 -5.57 17.15 -9.29
N LYS A 91 -4.77 18.23 -9.24
CA LYS A 91 -3.40 18.34 -9.81
C LYS A 91 -2.37 17.30 -9.31
N ARG A 92 -2.71 16.50 -8.29
CA ARG A 92 -1.84 15.47 -7.67
C ARG A 92 -2.31 14.02 -7.90
N ASN A 93 -3.30 13.80 -8.77
CA ASN A 93 -3.77 12.46 -9.19
C ASN A 93 -4.05 11.49 -8.02
N ARG A 94 -4.67 12.00 -6.94
CA ARG A 94 -5.15 11.18 -5.80
C ARG A 94 -6.66 10.99 -5.93
N PRO A 95 -7.22 9.79 -5.69
CA PRO A 95 -8.68 9.63 -5.61
C PRO A 95 -9.18 10.37 -4.37
N ARG A 96 -10.13 11.30 -4.57
CA ARG A 96 -10.71 12.14 -3.51
C ARG A 96 -11.42 11.23 -2.50
N GLY A 97 -11.07 11.35 -1.22
CA GLY A 97 -11.88 10.79 -0.13
C GLY A 97 -12.92 11.83 0.31
N ALA A 98 -13.85 11.43 1.18
CA ALA A 98 -14.80 12.38 1.76
C ALA A 98 -14.08 13.49 2.54
N GLU A 99 -14.40 14.75 2.23
CA GLU A 99 -13.96 15.90 3.04
C GLU A 99 -14.65 15.88 4.42
N LYS A 100 -15.85 15.30 4.49
CA LYS A 100 -16.59 15.01 5.74
C LYS A 100 -17.09 13.57 5.75
N PRO A 101 -16.26 12.61 6.20
CA PRO A 101 -16.68 11.21 6.34
C PRO A 101 -17.91 11.12 7.26
N GLY A 102 -18.98 10.47 6.80
CA GLY A 102 -20.23 10.28 7.56
C GLY A 102 -21.34 11.30 7.26
N ARG A 103 -21.06 12.41 6.55
CA ARG A 103 -22.09 13.31 6.01
C ARG A 103 -22.27 13.19 4.50
N GLU A 104 -21.18 12.89 3.79
CA GLU A 104 -21.19 12.73 2.34
C GLU A 104 -20.71 11.32 1.98
N THR A 105 -21.57 10.58 1.29
CA THR A 105 -21.23 9.30 0.67
C THR A 105 -20.68 9.57 -0.73
N ILE A 106 -19.40 9.32 -0.95
CA ILE A 106 -18.74 9.60 -2.24
C ILE A 106 -18.83 8.39 -3.18
N ALA A 107 -18.93 7.18 -2.64
CA ALA A 107 -19.15 5.98 -3.44
C ALA A 107 -19.82 4.86 -2.65
N THR A 108 -20.27 3.85 -3.39
CA THR A 108 -20.78 2.60 -2.84
C THR A 108 -19.93 1.43 -3.32
N VAL A 109 -19.72 0.44 -2.45
CA VAL A 109 -19.10 -0.85 -2.80
C VAL A 109 -20.00 -1.98 -2.32
N THR A 110 -19.97 -3.12 -3.00
CA THR A 110 -20.80 -4.27 -2.62
C THR A 110 -20.11 -5.12 -1.55
N VAL A 111 -20.89 -5.85 -0.75
CA VAL A 111 -20.34 -6.84 0.20
C VAL A 111 -19.43 -7.87 -0.49
N ALA A 112 -19.76 -8.28 -1.72
CA ALA A 112 -18.93 -9.19 -2.51
C ALA A 112 -17.54 -8.60 -2.80
N GLN A 113 -17.46 -7.33 -3.20
CA GLN A 113 -16.18 -6.65 -3.42
C GLN A 113 -15.39 -6.49 -2.12
N VAL A 114 -16.05 -6.21 -0.99
CA VAL A 114 -15.40 -6.13 0.32
C VAL A 114 -14.77 -7.47 0.69
N ARG A 115 -15.45 -8.58 0.39
CA ARG A 115 -14.94 -9.93 0.63
C ARG A 115 -13.73 -10.28 -0.24
N GLU A 116 -13.78 -9.98 -1.54
CA GLU A 116 -12.63 -10.19 -2.43
C GLU A 116 -11.41 -9.37 -1.97
N ILE A 117 -11.62 -8.13 -1.54
CA ILE A 117 -10.55 -7.28 -0.99
C ILE A 117 -10.05 -7.84 0.35
N ALA A 118 -10.93 -8.40 1.18
CA ALA A 118 -10.59 -9.03 2.44
C ALA A 118 -9.68 -10.24 2.23
N GLU A 119 -10.06 -11.13 1.31
CA GLU A 119 -9.29 -12.32 0.96
C GLU A 119 -7.93 -11.96 0.34
N ALA A 120 -7.90 -11.00 -0.58
CA ALA A 120 -6.66 -10.53 -1.20
C ALA A 120 -5.69 -9.92 -0.17
N LYS A 121 -6.22 -9.24 0.85
CA LYS A 121 -5.44 -8.55 1.89
C LYS A 121 -5.24 -9.39 3.15
N MET A 122 -5.80 -10.59 3.22
CA MET A 122 -5.78 -11.45 4.41
C MET A 122 -4.35 -11.82 4.82
N LYS A 123 -3.42 -11.91 3.87
CA LYS A 123 -1.99 -12.17 4.12
C LYS A 123 -1.30 -11.09 4.97
N ASP A 124 -1.81 -9.87 4.99
CA ASP A 124 -1.24 -8.74 5.76
C ASP A 124 -2.20 -8.19 6.82
N LEU A 125 -3.44 -8.67 6.88
CA LEU A 125 -4.34 -8.32 7.96
C LEU A 125 -3.98 -9.14 9.19
N SER A 126 -4.05 -8.49 10.35
CA SER A 126 -4.00 -9.15 11.66
C SER A 126 -5.35 -9.83 12.01
N ALA A 127 -6.19 -10.11 11.02
CA ALA A 127 -7.49 -10.73 11.22
C ALA A 127 -7.33 -12.25 11.23
N ASN A 128 -7.92 -12.89 12.23
CA ASN A 128 -7.89 -14.36 12.34
C ASN A 128 -8.91 -15.01 11.38
N ASP A 129 -9.99 -14.29 11.06
CA ASP A 129 -11.10 -14.77 10.24
C ASP A 129 -11.41 -13.81 9.08
N VAL A 130 -11.96 -14.35 7.98
CA VAL A 130 -12.40 -13.56 6.82
C VAL A 130 -13.45 -12.51 7.22
N GLU A 131 -14.31 -12.83 8.19
CA GLU A 131 -15.31 -11.88 8.70
C GLU A 131 -14.68 -10.68 9.42
N GLN A 132 -13.65 -10.91 10.24
CA GLN A 132 -12.91 -9.82 10.87
C GLN A 132 -12.15 -8.99 9.83
N ALA A 133 -11.62 -9.64 8.79
CA ALA A 133 -10.99 -8.96 7.68
C ALA A 133 -11.98 -8.04 6.93
N MET A 134 -13.21 -8.52 6.70
CA MET A 134 -14.29 -7.69 6.16
C MET A 134 -14.63 -6.52 7.09
N GLN A 135 -14.73 -6.72 8.40
CA GLN A 135 -15.00 -5.61 9.35
C GLN A 135 -13.92 -4.52 9.32
N ILE A 136 -12.65 -4.90 9.21
CA ILE A 136 -11.54 -3.94 9.10
C ILE A 136 -11.64 -3.12 7.81
N ILE A 137 -12.07 -3.76 6.71
CA ILE A 137 -12.29 -3.08 5.43
C ILE A 137 -13.55 -2.20 5.49
N LEU A 138 -14.62 -2.63 6.15
CA LEU A 138 -15.82 -1.83 6.40
C LEU A 138 -15.49 -0.56 7.18
N GLY A 139 -14.70 -0.67 8.26
CA GLY A 139 -14.24 0.49 9.03
C GLY A 139 -13.40 1.45 8.19
N SER A 140 -12.56 0.90 7.30
CA SER A 140 -11.77 1.69 6.35
C SER A 140 -12.65 2.39 5.29
N ALA A 141 -13.70 1.73 4.80
CA ALA A 141 -14.67 2.29 3.86
C ALA A 141 -15.45 3.45 4.48
N LYS A 142 -15.99 3.25 5.69
CA LYS A 142 -16.72 4.27 6.45
C LYS A 142 -15.86 5.50 6.73
N SER A 143 -14.59 5.31 7.08
CA SER A 143 -13.63 6.41 7.32
C SER A 143 -13.32 7.24 6.06
N MET A 144 -13.59 6.70 4.87
CA MET A 144 -13.41 7.41 3.60
C MET A 144 -14.72 7.95 3.01
N GLY A 145 -15.86 7.71 3.67
CA GLY A 145 -17.19 8.05 3.15
C GLY A 145 -17.62 7.15 1.98
N ILE A 146 -17.16 5.89 1.98
CA ILE A 146 -17.66 4.86 1.07
C ILE A 146 -18.68 4.02 1.84
N GLU A 147 -19.89 3.97 1.32
CA GLU A 147 -20.99 3.17 1.88
C GLU A 147 -20.94 1.75 1.31
N VAL A 148 -21.26 0.76 2.13
CA VAL A 148 -21.28 -0.64 1.70
C VAL A 148 -22.73 -1.09 1.57
N LYS A 149 -23.08 -1.65 0.41
CA LYS A 149 -24.41 -2.19 0.10
C LYS A 149 -24.38 -3.69 -0.16
#